data_AF-A0A5D0MKE5-F1
#
_entry.id   AF-A0A5D0MKE5-F1
#
_cell.length_a   1.000
_cell.length_b   1.000
_cell.length_c   1.000
_cell.angle_alpha   90.00
_cell.angle_beta   90.00
_cell.angle_gamma   90.00
#
_symmetry.space_group_name_H-M   'P 1'
#
loop_
_entity.id
_entity.type
_entity.pdbx_description
1 polymer ?
#
loop_
_entity_poly.entity_id
_entity_poly.type
_entity_poly.pdbx_seq_one_letter_code
_entity_poly.pdbx_strand_id
1 'polypeptide(L)'
;MKKKLIKGFTDRNFSSIDKIKTKFPESAYLKQIHGKEIIYADRIGYIGEADGLYTDKVNLLLTVRVADCNAIYLWDDNINYIMILHSGWKGTVKKILLEGLKIFSKKGIDEKNLNVEISPSARKCCYEVSRDFYTKYKKRSHLFFEKRKNKFYLDLAVSNRKIAEENGISSIKIHDKCTICNENYFSYRRDNTSKRHLAYIGIRKE
;
A
#
# COMPACT_ATOMS: atom_id res chain seq x y z
N MET A 1 -17.18 -3.53 -23.96
CA MET A 1 -16.48 -4.47 -23.05
C MET A 1 -16.21 -3.77 -21.73
N LYS A 2 -16.62 -4.35 -20.61
CA LYS A 2 -16.56 -3.70 -19.29
C LYS A 2 -15.20 -4.01 -18.64
N LYS A 3 -14.54 -3.01 -18.06
CA LYS A 3 -13.32 -3.24 -17.27
C LYS A 3 -13.70 -3.79 -15.90
N LYS A 4 -12.90 -4.72 -15.40
CA LYS A 4 -13.03 -5.31 -14.06
C LYS A 4 -11.74 -5.16 -13.28
N LEU A 5 -11.87 -4.63 -12.07
CA LEU A 5 -10.78 -4.53 -11.12
C LEU A 5 -10.58 -5.87 -10.40
N ILE A 6 -9.35 -6.36 -10.37
CA ILE A 6 -8.95 -7.52 -9.57
C ILE A 6 -7.90 -7.02 -8.57
N LYS A 7 -8.15 -7.18 -7.27
CA LYS A 7 -7.19 -6.82 -6.22
C LYS A 7 -7.27 -7.79 -5.05
N GLY A 8 -6.20 -7.88 -4.27
CA GLY A 8 -6.19 -8.72 -3.09
C GLY A 8 -4.86 -8.74 -2.37
N PHE A 9 -4.84 -9.51 -1.29
CA PHE A 9 -3.74 -9.62 -0.34
C PHE A 9 -3.64 -11.07 0.10
N THR A 10 -2.45 -11.68 0.00
CA THR A 10 -2.30 -13.10 0.33
C THR A 10 -2.31 -13.34 1.84
N ASP A 11 -2.82 -14.50 2.26
CA ASP A 11 -2.59 -15.03 3.60
C ASP A 11 -1.19 -15.68 3.70
N ARG A 12 -0.88 -16.32 4.83
CA ARG A 12 0.39 -17.04 5.02
C ARG A 12 0.57 -18.26 4.12
N ASN A 13 -0.53 -18.84 3.64
CA ASN A 13 -0.52 -20.04 2.80
C ASN A 13 -0.60 -19.70 1.31
N PHE A 14 -0.67 -18.41 0.96
CA PHE A 14 -0.88 -17.95 -0.40
C PHE A 14 -2.11 -18.57 -1.07
N SER A 15 -3.15 -18.90 -0.29
CA SER A 15 -4.32 -19.65 -0.77
C SER A 15 -5.06 -18.96 -1.92
N SER A 16 -4.94 -17.63 -2.02
CA SER A 16 -5.53 -16.84 -3.09
C SER A 16 -4.71 -16.82 -4.39
N ILE A 17 -3.45 -17.25 -4.37
CA ILE A 17 -2.52 -17.00 -5.49
C ILE A 17 -2.81 -17.86 -6.71
N ASP A 18 -3.26 -19.10 -6.54
CA ASP A 18 -3.52 -20.01 -7.66
C ASP A 18 -4.66 -19.49 -8.54
N LYS A 19 -5.73 -18.97 -7.91
CA LYS A 19 -6.85 -18.31 -8.61
C LYS A 19 -6.44 -17.02 -9.33
N ILE A 20 -5.36 -16.38 -8.89
CA ILE A 20 -4.83 -15.17 -9.51
C ILE A 20 -3.91 -15.52 -10.67
N LYS A 21 -3.05 -16.53 -10.52
CA LYS A 21 -2.15 -17.02 -11.57
C LYS A 21 -2.90 -17.47 -12.83
N THR A 22 -4.08 -18.08 -12.67
CA THR A 22 -4.92 -18.44 -13.83
C THR A 22 -5.45 -17.23 -14.60
N LYS A 23 -5.60 -16.07 -13.95
CA LYS A 23 -6.08 -14.82 -14.57
C LYS A 23 -4.94 -13.92 -15.04
N PHE A 24 -3.81 -13.98 -14.34
CA PHE A 24 -2.60 -13.20 -14.56
C PHE A 24 -1.42 -14.15 -14.37
N PRO A 25 -0.92 -14.77 -15.46
CA PRO A 25 0.17 -15.74 -15.35
C PRO A 25 1.45 -15.10 -14.81
N GLU A 26 1.65 -13.81 -15.07
CA GLU A 26 2.79 -13.03 -14.59
C GLU A 26 2.37 -11.65 -14.07
N SER A 27 3.28 -11.01 -13.34
CA SER A 27 3.08 -9.70 -12.71
C SER A 27 4.26 -8.76 -12.94
N ALA A 28 3.99 -7.46 -12.92
CA ALA A 28 4.98 -6.43 -12.73
C ALA A 28 5.37 -6.33 -11.24
N TYR A 29 6.68 -6.24 -10.97
CA TYR A 29 7.21 -6.11 -9.60
C TYR A 29 8.44 -5.20 -9.53
N LEU A 30 8.75 -4.79 -8.30
CA LEU A 30 9.82 -3.85 -7.97
C LEU A 30 10.84 -4.46 -7.02
N LYS A 31 12.04 -3.88 -7.01
CA LYS A 31 12.92 -3.90 -5.84
C LYS A 31 12.51 -2.73 -4.93
N GLN A 32 11.86 -3.06 -3.82
CA GLN A 32 11.35 -2.07 -2.86
C GLN A 32 12.49 -1.47 -2.02
N ILE A 33 12.63 -0.14 -2.06
CA ILE A 33 13.75 0.60 -1.43
C ILE A 33 13.31 1.50 -0.26
N HIS A 34 12.04 1.42 0.16
CA HIS A 34 11.43 2.24 1.22
C HIS A 34 11.54 3.76 0.93
N GLY A 35 11.50 4.12 -0.35
CA GLY A 35 11.46 5.47 -0.89
C GLY A 35 10.04 5.99 -1.10
N LYS A 36 9.91 6.90 -2.07
CA LYS A 36 8.64 7.47 -2.54
C LYS A 36 8.51 7.45 -4.06
N GLU A 37 9.42 6.77 -4.74
CA GLU A 37 9.44 6.69 -6.20
C GLU A 37 8.36 5.74 -6.67
N ILE A 38 7.70 6.10 -7.77
CA ILE A 38 6.58 5.37 -8.36
C ILE A 38 6.86 5.26 -9.86
N ILE A 39 6.83 4.04 -10.40
CA ILE A 39 7.15 3.76 -11.80
C ILE A 39 5.90 3.32 -12.56
N TYR A 40 5.75 3.79 -13.80
CA TYR A 40 4.74 3.27 -14.71
C TYR A 40 5.13 1.87 -15.19
N ALA A 41 4.23 0.91 -15.03
CA ALA A 41 4.42 -0.45 -15.52
C ALA A 41 3.69 -0.65 -16.84
N ASP A 42 4.43 -1.00 -17.88
CA ASP A 42 3.92 -1.29 -19.23
C ASP A 42 4.12 -2.75 -19.66
N ARG A 43 4.81 -3.54 -18.83
CA ARG A 43 5.19 -4.92 -19.09
C ARG A 43 5.18 -5.76 -17.81
N ILE A 44 5.25 -7.07 -17.99
CA ILE A 44 5.45 -8.05 -16.91
C ILE A 44 6.92 -8.10 -16.47
N GLY A 45 7.19 -8.64 -15.28
CA GLY A 45 8.55 -8.83 -14.77
C GLY A 45 9.07 -7.66 -13.93
N TYR A 46 10.41 -7.56 -13.85
CA TYR A 46 11.08 -6.53 -13.07
C TYR A 46 10.99 -5.16 -13.75
N ILE A 47 10.45 -4.18 -13.04
CA ILE A 47 10.25 -2.82 -13.55
C ILE A 47 11.35 -1.85 -13.10
N GLY A 48 11.92 -2.04 -11.91
CA GLY A 48 12.98 -1.17 -11.38
C GLY A 48 13.03 -1.09 -9.85
N GLU A 49 13.79 -0.10 -9.35
CA GLU A 49 13.87 0.25 -7.93
C GLU A 49 12.90 1.39 -7.60
N ALA A 50 11.86 1.07 -6.83
CA ALA A 50 10.83 2.03 -6.43
C ALA A 50 9.97 1.42 -5.32
N ASP A 51 8.97 2.16 -4.86
CA ASP A 51 8.01 1.69 -3.86
C ASP A 51 6.56 1.82 -4.33
N GLY A 52 6.33 2.13 -5.61
CA GLY A 52 5.00 2.12 -6.19
C GLY A 52 5.01 1.78 -7.67
N LEU A 53 3.95 1.12 -8.11
CA LEU A 53 3.65 0.85 -9.52
C LEU A 53 2.31 1.45 -9.87
N TYR A 54 2.16 1.98 -11.08
CA TYR A 54 0.86 2.31 -11.66
C TYR A 54 0.79 1.91 -13.13
N THR A 55 -0.42 1.68 -13.63
CA THR A 55 -0.65 1.33 -15.04
C THR A 55 -2.09 1.64 -15.47
N ASP A 56 -2.29 1.79 -16.77
CA ASP A 56 -3.58 1.76 -17.48
C ASP A 56 -3.75 0.48 -18.32
N LYS A 57 -2.75 -0.42 -18.32
CA LYS A 57 -2.75 -1.64 -19.12
C LYS A 57 -3.72 -2.67 -18.56
N VAL A 58 -4.57 -3.18 -19.44
CA VAL A 58 -5.39 -4.37 -19.17
C VAL A 58 -4.50 -5.62 -19.22
N ASN A 59 -4.85 -6.63 -18.43
CA ASN A 59 -4.14 -7.90 -18.29
C ASN A 59 -2.73 -7.78 -17.71
N LEU A 60 -2.42 -6.68 -17.02
CA LEU A 60 -1.19 -6.50 -16.25
C LEU A 60 -1.51 -6.48 -14.74
N LEU A 61 -0.85 -7.36 -13.99
CA LEU A 61 -0.96 -7.41 -12.53
C LEU A 61 0.20 -6.65 -11.91
N LEU A 62 -0.09 -5.63 -11.09
CA LEU A 62 0.91 -4.93 -10.29
C LEU A 62 1.02 -5.58 -8.92
N THR A 63 2.23 -5.72 -8.40
CA THR A 63 2.46 -6.34 -7.10
C THR A 63 3.43 -5.55 -6.21
N VAL A 64 3.19 -5.60 -4.90
CA VAL A 64 4.17 -5.21 -3.88
C VAL A 64 4.19 -6.27 -2.78
N ARG A 65 5.32 -6.38 -2.08
CA ARG A 65 5.53 -7.36 -1.00
C ARG A 65 5.60 -6.64 0.33
N VAL A 66 4.83 -7.10 1.32
CA VAL A 66 4.80 -6.46 2.64
C VAL A 66 4.86 -7.46 3.78
N ALA A 67 5.51 -7.05 4.85
CA ALA A 67 5.30 -7.57 6.21
C ALA A 67 5.36 -6.33 7.10
N ASP A 68 4.26 -6.03 7.79
CA ASP A 68 4.05 -4.82 8.62
C ASP A 68 3.90 -3.48 7.89
N CYS A 69 4.52 -3.26 6.74
CA CYS A 69 4.30 -2.04 5.95
C CYS A 69 2.90 -2.04 5.30
N ASN A 70 2.37 -0.85 4.98
CA ASN A 70 1.12 -0.77 4.22
C ASN A 70 1.35 -1.15 2.76
N ALA A 71 0.45 -1.97 2.20
CA ALA A 71 0.14 -1.90 0.78
C ALA A 71 -1.06 -0.96 0.59
N ILE A 72 -0.92 0.03 -0.27
CA ILE A 72 -1.97 1.01 -0.56
C ILE A 72 -2.38 0.84 -2.02
N TYR A 73 -3.66 0.59 -2.24
CA TYR A 73 -4.27 0.45 -3.56
C TYR A 73 -4.96 1.76 -3.92
N LEU A 74 -4.77 2.22 -5.16
CA LEU A 74 -5.51 3.34 -5.72
C LEU A 74 -6.08 2.97 -7.07
N TRP A 75 -7.30 3.42 -7.36
CA TRP A 75 -7.92 3.32 -8.69
C TRP A 75 -9.00 4.39 -8.84
N ASP A 76 -9.24 4.81 -10.08
CA ASP A 76 -10.38 5.67 -10.41
C ASP A 76 -11.65 4.85 -10.67
N ASP A 77 -12.83 5.46 -10.49
CA ASP A 77 -14.14 4.80 -10.67
C ASP A 77 -14.32 4.15 -12.06
N ASN A 78 -13.71 4.74 -13.09
CA ASN A 78 -13.76 4.23 -14.46
C ASN A 78 -12.67 3.17 -14.75
N ILE A 79 -11.80 2.87 -13.78
CA ILE A 79 -10.70 1.91 -13.89
C ILE A 79 -9.82 2.24 -15.10
N ASN A 80 -9.50 3.52 -15.29
CA ASN A 80 -8.56 3.98 -16.28
C ASN A 80 -7.12 3.77 -15.84
N TYR A 81 -6.86 4.01 -14.56
CA TYR A 81 -5.56 3.80 -13.94
C TYR A 81 -5.70 3.06 -12.62
N ILE A 82 -4.77 2.15 -12.38
CA ILE A 82 -4.60 1.47 -11.10
C ILE A 82 -3.19 1.73 -10.58
N MET A 83 -3.03 1.74 -9.26
CA MET A 83 -1.75 1.92 -8.60
C MET A 83 -1.68 1.07 -7.33
N ILE A 84 -0.49 0.58 -7.03
CA ILE A 84 -0.17 -0.08 -5.77
C ILE A 84 1.12 0.48 -5.19
N LEU A 85 1.09 0.83 -3.92
CA LEU A 85 2.20 1.43 -3.19
C LEU A 85 2.60 0.57 -2.01
N HIS A 86 3.89 0.44 -1.79
CA HIS A 86 4.51 0.00 -0.55
C HIS A 86 4.81 1.23 0.33
N SER A 87 4.07 1.40 1.41
CA SER A 87 4.26 2.50 2.35
C SER A 87 4.66 1.95 3.72
N GLY A 88 5.97 1.74 3.91
CA GLY A 88 6.57 1.64 5.23
C GLY A 88 6.69 3.01 5.90
N TRP A 89 7.25 3.06 7.11
CA TRP A 89 7.38 4.34 7.84
C TRP A 89 8.16 5.40 7.06
N LYS A 90 9.23 5.02 6.33
CA LYS A 90 10.00 5.94 5.49
C LYS A 90 9.15 6.51 4.35
N GLY A 91 8.41 5.65 3.65
CA GLY A 91 7.51 6.04 2.56
C GLY A 91 6.37 6.94 3.06
N THR A 92 5.80 6.64 4.22
CA THR A 92 4.77 7.47 4.85
C THR A 92 5.33 8.86 5.23
N VAL A 93 6.50 8.93 5.89
CA VAL A 93 7.18 10.20 6.21
C VAL A 93 7.47 11.02 4.95
N LYS A 94 7.85 10.35 3.87
CA LYS A 94 8.11 10.92 2.54
C LYS A 94 6.83 11.21 1.74
N LYS A 95 5.66 10.88 2.29
CA LYS A 95 4.33 11.00 1.67
C LYS A 95 4.21 10.32 0.30
N ILE A 96 4.63 9.06 0.17
CA ILE A 96 4.48 8.30 -1.10
C ILE A 96 3.02 8.30 -1.61
N LEU A 97 2.03 8.24 -0.72
CA LEU A 97 0.63 8.33 -1.11
C LEU A 97 0.31 9.67 -1.80
N LEU A 98 0.83 10.79 -1.29
CA LEU A 98 0.65 12.08 -1.94
C LEU A 98 1.27 12.12 -3.34
N GLU A 99 2.43 11.48 -3.53
CA GLU A 99 3.04 11.37 -4.87
C GLU A 99 2.15 10.54 -5.82
N GLY A 100 1.52 9.48 -5.31
CA GLY A 100 0.51 8.72 -6.04
C GLY A 100 -0.69 9.57 -6.45
N LEU A 101 -1.27 10.32 -5.52
CA LEU A 101 -2.41 11.23 -5.80
C LEU A 101 -2.06 12.29 -6.84
N LYS A 102 -0.85 12.88 -6.78
CA LYS A 102 -0.37 13.82 -7.79
C LYS A 102 -0.28 13.19 -9.18
N ILE A 103 0.09 11.91 -9.29
CA ILE A 103 0.11 11.21 -10.58
C ILE A 103 -1.29 11.09 -11.16
N PHE A 104 -2.29 10.72 -10.35
CA PHE A 104 -3.69 10.66 -10.81
C PHE A 104 -4.23 12.04 -11.23
N SER A 105 -3.94 13.09 -10.45
CA SER A 105 -4.30 14.46 -10.80
C SER A 105 -3.68 14.89 -12.15
N LYS A 106 -2.40 14.58 -12.40
CA LYS A 106 -1.74 14.80 -13.71
C LYS A 106 -2.36 14.00 -14.86
N LYS A 107 -3.09 12.92 -14.57
CA LYS A 107 -3.86 12.15 -15.55
C LYS A 107 -5.29 12.68 -15.73
N GLY A 108 -5.62 13.82 -15.12
CA GLY A 108 -6.94 14.45 -15.22
C GLY A 108 -8.00 13.75 -14.36
N ILE A 109 -7.59 12.99 -13.34
CA ILE A 109 -8.52 12.29 -12.45
C ILE A 109 -8.71 13.11 -11.18
N ASP A 110 -9.95 13.54 -10.96
CA ASP A 110 -10.41 14.24 -9.77
C ASP A 110 -10.37 13.32 -8.54
N GLU A 111 -9.93 13.85 -7.40
CA GLU A 111 -9.85 13.15 -6.13
C GLU A 111 -11.17 12.53 -5.66
N LYS A 112 -12.31 13.10 -6.05
CA LYS A 112 -13.65 12.57 -5.75
C LYS A 112 -13.95 11.25 -6.45
N ASN A 113 -13.28 11.01 -7.57
CA ASN A 113 -13.41 9.78 -8.36
C ASN A 113 -12.33 8.75 -8.00
N LEU A 114 -11.48 9.04 -7.00
CA LEU A 114 -10.41 8.15 -6.56
C LEU A 114 -10.84 7.34 -5.35
N ASN A 115 -10.51 6.06 -5.43
CA ASN A 115 -10.66 5.13 -4.33
C ASN A 115 -9.29 4.79 -3.76
N VAL A 116 -9.19 4.78 -2.44
CA VAL A 116 -8.00 4.35 -1.70
C VAL A 116 -8.35 3.18 -0.81
N GLU A 117 -7.58 2.10 -0.88
CA GLU A 117 -7.68 0.99 0.06
C GLU A 117 -6.32 0.71 0.71
N ILE A 118 -6.30 0.46 2.02
CA ILE A 118 -5.07 0.18 2.77
C ILE A 118 -5.14 -1.21 3.39
N SER A 119 -4.17 -2.07 3.06
CA SER A 119 -4.07 -3.46 3.49
C SER A 119 -3.90 -3.63 5.01
N PRO A 120 -4.03 -4.87 5.54
CA PRO A 120 -3.50 -5.20 6.86
C PRO A 120 -2.04 -4.77 7.00
N SER A 121 -1.67 -4.26 8.17
CA SER A 121 -0.33 -3.71 8.43
C SER A 121 -0.01 -3.65 9.93
N ALA A 122 1.16 -3.15 10.29
CA ALA A 122 1.44 -2.71 11.65
C ALA A 122 0.50 -1.57 12.07
N ARG A 123 0.08 -1.60 13.34
CA ARG A 123 -0.90 -0.68 13.94
C ARG A 123 -0.42 -0.16 15.28
N LYS A 124 -1.03 0.93 15.75
CA LYS A 124 -0.72 1.50 17.06
C LYS A 124 -0.91 0.54 18.23
N CYS A 125 -1.65 -0.56 18.11
CA CYS A 125 -1.80 -1.53 19.20
C CYS A 125 -0.45 -2.08 19.68
N CYS A 126 0.52 -2.28 18.77
CA CYS A 126 1.80 -2.95 19.06
C CYS A 126 3.01 -2.39 18.29
N TYR A 127 2.83 -1.46 17.34
CA TYR A 127 3.93 -0.88 16.58
C TYR A 127 4.65 0.22 17.35
N GLU A 128 5.41 -0.21 18.36
CA GLU A 128 6.23 0.66 19.19
C GLU A 128 7.38 1.27 18.38
N VAL A 129 7.64 2.55 18.61
CA VAL A 129 8.77 3.31 18.07
C VAL A 129 9.56 3.95 19.20
N SER A 130 10.85 4.18 18.97
CA SER A 130 11.71 4.80 19.97
C SER A 130 11.29 6.25 20.28
N ARG A 131 11.70 6.74 21.45
CA ARG A 131 11.53 8.15 21.84
C ARG A 131 12.20 9.09 20.83
N ASP A 132 13.37 8.72 20.31
CA ASP A 132 14.09 9.53 19.32
C ASP A 132 13.32 9.63 18.01
N PHE A 133 12.76 8.50 17.55
CA PHE A 133 11.90 8.48 16.38
C PHE A 133 10.68 9.39 16.57
N TYR A 134 9.97 9.24 17.69
CA TYR A 134 8.83 10.10 18.02
C TYR A 134 9.25 11.57 18.05
N THR A 135 10.32 11.92 18.75
CA THR A 135 10.76 13.31 18.91
C THR A 135 11.12 13.95 17.57
N LYS A 136 11.78 13.19 16.69
CA LYS A 136 12.14 13.63 15.34
C LYS A 136 10.92 13.87 14.45
N TYR A 137 9.88 13.05 14.58
CA TYR A 137 8.77 13.03 13.61
C TYR A 137 7.42 13.54 14.16
N LYS A 138 7.27 13.79 15.45
CA LYS A 138 5.99 14.24 16.08
C LYS A 138 5.40 15.53 15.50
N LYS A 139 6.24 16.40 14.93
CA LYS A 139 5.80 17.66 14.29
C LYS A 139 5.21 17.44 12.89
N ARG A 140 5.33 16.24 12.31
CA ARG A 140 4.73 15.90 11.02
C ARG A 140 3.24 15.63 11.24
N SER A 141 2.38 16.59 10.90
CA SER A 141 0.93 16.55 11.14
C SER A 141 0.23 15.28 10.66
N HIS A 142 0.67 14.73 9.52
CA HIS A 142 0.12 13.52 8.92
C HIS A 142 0.47 12.22 9.66
N LEU A 143 1.49 12.22 10.53
CA LEU A 143 1.86 11.01 11.27
C LEU A 143 1.02 10.87 12.53
N PHE A 144 0.40 9.72 12.68
CA PHE A 144 -0.40 9.39 13.84
C PHE A 144 0.44 8.63 14.88
N PHE A 145 0.65 9.25 16.03
CA PHE A 145 1.29 8.62 17.18
C PHE A 145 0.30 8.52 18.34
N GLU A 146 0.26 7.36 18.98
CA GLU A 146 -0.39 7.18 20.27
C GLU A 146 0.66 7.08 21.37
N LYS A 147 0.56 7.96 22.37
CA LYS A 147 1.42 7.91 23.56
C LYS A 147 0.71 7.09 24.63
N ARG A 148 1.36 6.04 25.15
CA ARG A 148 0.89 5.28 26.32
C ARG A 148 1.99 5.25 27.36
N LYS A 149 1.75 5.91 28.50
CA LYS A 149 2.79 6.10 29.55
C LYS A 149 4.06 6.71 28.92
N ASN A 150 5.16 5.96 28.94
CA ASN A 150 6.48 6.36 28.42
C ASN A 150 6.80 5.80 27.02
N LYS A 151 5.85 5.14 26.37
CA LYS A 151 6.00 4.50 25.06
C LYS A 151 5.22 5.24 23.97
N PHE A 152 5.66 5.09 22.72
CA PHE A 152 5.07 5.72 21.54
C PHE A 152 4.75 4.66 20.51
N TYR A 153 3.55 4.71 19.95
CA TYR A 153 3.07 3.75 18.98
C TYR A 153 2.66 4.46 17.70
N LEU A 154 3.16 4.00 16.56
CA LEU A 154 2.89 4.58 15.25
C LEU A 154 1.74 3.82 14.57
N ASP A 155 0.80 4.54 13.96
CA ASP A 155 -0.20 3.94 13.06
C ASP A 155 0.01 4.42 11.63
N LEU A 156 0.64 3.58 10.80
CA LEU A 156 0.95 3.95 9.42
C LEU A 156 -0.31 4.10 8.57
N ALA A 157 -1.33 3.27 8.80
CA ALA A 157 -2.53 3.33 7.98
C ALA A 157 -3.44 4.50 8.37
N VAL A 158 -3.52 4.88 9.65
CA VAL A 158 -4.14 6.16 10.03
C VAL A 158 -3.34 7.34 9.49
N SER A 159 -2.00 7.25 9.48
CA SER A 159 -1.16 8.30 8.90
C SER A 159 -1.41 8.49 7.40
N ASN A 160 -1.48 7.39 6.63
CA ASN A 160 -1.81 7.44 5.21
C ASN A 160 -3.28 7.85 4.97
N ARG A 161 -4.22 7.46 5.84
CA ARG A 161 -5.61 7.98 5.79
C ARG A 161 -5.63 9.51 5.86
N LYS A 162 -4.91 10.08 6.83
CA LYS A 162 -4.83 11.53 6.99
C LYS A 162 -4.25 12.22 5.75
N ILE A 163 -3.23 11.61 5.12
CA ILE A 163 -2.72 12.12 3.83
C ILE A 163 -3.81 12.11 2.77
N ALA A 164 -4.60 11.04 2.64
CA ALA A 164 -5.69 10.96 1.68
C ALA A 164 -6.79 12.00 1.95
N GLU A 165 -7.27 12.10 3.19
CA GLU A 165 -8.30 13.05 3.62
C GLU A 165 -7.86 14.52 3.39
N GLU A 166 -6.62 14.87 3.76
CA GLU A 166 -6.04 16.20 3.52
C GLU A 166 -5.95 16.56 2.03
N ASN A 167 -6.07 15.58 1.12
CA ASN A 167 -6.04 15.76 -0.33
C ASN A 167 -7.38 15.42 -0.99
N GLY A 168 -8.48 15.51 -0.24
CA GLY A 168 -9.85 15.48 -0.77
C GLY A 168 -10.38 14.09 -1.12
N ILE A 169 -9.65 13.02 -0.82
CA ILE A 169 -10.12 11.64 -1.03
C ILE A 169 -11.22 11.33 0.00
N SER A 170 -12.42 11.02 -0.49
CA SER A 170 -13.56 10.62 0.34
C SER A 170 -13.73 9.10 0.43
N SER A 171 -13.41 8.36 -0.62
CA SER A 171 -13.50 6.90 -0.67
C SER A 171 -12.23 6.25 -0.12
N ILE A 172 -12.19 6.02 1.20
CA ILE A 172 -11.05 5.40 1.88
C ILE A 172 -11.50 4.16 2.66
N LYS A 173 -10.95 3.00 2.29
CA LYS A 173 -11.14 1.74 3.02
C LYS A 173 -9.86 1.32 3.72
N ILE A 174 -9.95 0.98 5.00
CA ILE A 174 -8.82 0.50 5.79
C ILE A 174 -9.14 -0.86 6.36
N HIS A 175 -8.30 -1.85 6.08
CA HIS A 175 -8.40 -3.16 6.72
C HIS A 175 -7.98 -3.06 8.19
N ASP A 176 -8.86 -3.46 9.10
CA ASP A 176 -8.72 -3.31 10.56
C ASP A 176 -7.66 -4.23 11.20
N LYS A 177 -7.15 -5.22 10.46
CA LYS A 177 -6.22 -6.22 10.98
C LYS A 177 -4.80 -5.68 11.16
N CYS A 178 -4.21 -6.04 12.30
CA CYS A 178 -2.80 -5.78 12.59
C CYS A 178 -1.94 -7.01 12.29
N THR A 179 -0.94 -6.87 11.41
CA THR A 179 -0.05 -7.98 11.04
C THR A 179 0.87 -8.44 12.17
N ILE A 180 1.21 -7.55 13.10
CA ILE A 180 2.06 -7.87 14.25
C ILE A 180 1.27 -8.68 15.30
N CYS A 181 0.06 -8.23 15.67
CA CYS A 181 -0.75 -8.94 16.68
C CYS A 181 -1.36 -10.24 16.18
N ASN A 182 -1.66 -10.33 14.89
CA ASN A 182 -2.40 -11.44 14.33
C ASN A 182 -1.44 -12.45 13.68
N GLU A 183 -1.40 -13.67 14.22
CA GLU A 183 -0.52 -14.75 13.79
C GLU A 183 -0.84 -15.27 12.38
N ASN A 184 -2.05 -15.01 11.87
CA ASN A 184 -2.43 -15.33 10.49
C ASN A 184 -1.68 -14.50 9.43
N TYR A 185 -0.85 -13.54 9.86
CA TYR A 185 0.00 -12.74 8.99
C TYR A 185 1.49 -12.96 9.30
N PHE A 186 2.34 -12.86 8.29
CA PHE A 186 3.78 -12.66 8.46
C PHE A 186 4.04 -11.27 9.02
N SER A 187 4.91 -11.20 10.02
CA SER A 187 5.35 -9.93 10.61
C SER A 187 6.86 -9.92 10.78
N TYR A 188 7.49 -8.90 10.20
CA TYR A 188 8.92 -8.68 10.37
C TYR A 188 9.23 -8.28 11.82
N ARG A 189 8.38 -7.42 12.41
CA ARG A 189 8.55 -6.93 13.78
C ARG A 189 8.40 -8.04 14.82
N ARG A 190 7.46 -8.96 14.63
CA ARG A 190 7.23 -10.08 15.56
C ARG A 190 8.26 -11.20 15.37
N ASP A 191 8.49 -11.62 14.12
CA ASP A 191 9.16 -12.90 13.84
C ASP A 191 10.57 -12.75 13.25
N ASN A 192 11.05 -11.52 13.00
CA ASN A 192 12.28 -11.24 12.25
C ASN A 192 12.37 -12.01 10.91
N THR A 193 11.22 -12.25 10.26
CA THR A 193 11.13 -13.11 9.09
C THR A 193 11.45 -12.38 7.78
N SER A 194 12.02 -13.10 6.80
CA SER A 194 12.13 -12.65 5.41
C SER A 194 10.86 -12.89 4.59
N LYS A 195 9.90 -13.67 5.11
CA LYS A 195 8.62 -13.96 4.43
C LYS A 195 7.77 -12.69 4.29
N ARG A 196 7.01 -12.58 3.21
CA ARG A 196 6.19 -11.40 2.88
C ARG A 196 4.86 -11.84 2.32
N HIS A 197 3.82 -11.09 2.62
CA HIS A 197 2.57 -11.14 1.87
C HIS A 197 2.76 -10.51 0.50
N LEU A 198 1.98 -10.98 -0.47
CA LEU A 198 1.85 -10.36 -1.77
C LEU A 198 0.54 -9.57 -1.81
N ALA A 199 0.66 -8.27 -2.05
CA ALA A 199 -0.46 -7.39 -2.35
C ALA A 199 -0.49 -7.16 -3.86
N TYR A 200 -1.68 -7.19 -4.48
CA TYR A 200 -1.81 -7.11 -5.92
C TYR A 200 -3.05 -6.34 -6.39
N ILE A 201 -2.94 -5.72 -7.57
CA ILE A 201 -4.03 -5.02 -8.28
C ILE A 201 -3.84 -5.14 -9.79
N GLY A 202 -4.91 -5.34 -10.55
CA GLY A 202 -4.89 -5.55 -11.99
C GLY A 202 -6.24 -5.27 -12.65
N ILE A 203 -6.23 -5.02 -13.96
CA ILE A 203 -7.43 -4.79 -14.76
C ILE A 203 -7.65 -5.99 -15.70
N ARG A 204 -8.89 -6.49 -15.79
CA ARG A 204 -9.32 -7.47 -16.81
C ARG A 204 -10.44 -6.87 -17.67
N LYS A 205 -10.53 -7.34 -18.91
CA LYS A 205 -11.70 -7.14 -19.77
C LYS A 205 -12.66 -8.32 -19.56
N GLU A 206 -13.92 -8.01 -19.31
CA GLU A 206 -15.05 -8.93 -19.48
C GLU A 206 -15.69 -8.73 -20.87
#